data_AF-A0A2T1EE40-F1
#
_entry.id   AF-A0A2T1EE40-F1
#
_cell.length_a   1.000
_cell.length_b   1.000
_cell.length_c   1.000
_cell.angle_alpha   90.00
_cell.angle_beta   90.00
_cell.angle_gamma   90.00
#
_symmetry.space_group_name_H-M   'P 1'
#
loop_
_entity.id
_entity.type
_entity.pdbx_description
1 polymer ?
#
loop_
_entity_poly.entity_id
_entity_poly.type
_entity_poly.pdbx_seq_one_letter_code
_entity_poly.pdbx_strand_id
1 'polypeptide(L)'
;MAIGFPRELLRQPNEERIAYFEAYTIAHPKLKEAMKQTVRFIGHRRAKASCITVFGPTGVGKTTLLQKVEQVLIQEALQDLQTDRGCIPVVMVEATAPESGNFNWKDFFTRSLATLEEPLIDQKIHYGTRGIYRNKEGQLVIESSVASAKLRFALENALKHRHPLAFLIDEAQHIQKMASGRRLQDNMDCIKSIANLTRIPHVLVGTYELLTMRNLSGQLSRRNQDIHFSRYRADCKEDVEAFLNILLTFQRHLPLQEEPDLLSQWEYLYERCLGCIGILKEWLNRAFSDALEEEAATLTYKHLQQRALSITQCKKILQEIEEGEKALQETAEDCNKLRDRLKLNQGEPTEPDASEKDTGKANPSPPKKRKVRRVGSPNPKRRKVGGQDSA
;
A
#
# COMPACT_ATOMS: atom_id res chain seq x y z
N MET A 1 16.96 14.55 -26.72
CA MET A 1 16.84 13.22 -26.07
C MET A 1 16.30 12.27 -27.12
N ALA A 2 16.90 11.09 -27.28
CA ALA A 2 16.45 10.12 -28.29
C ALA A 2 14.97 9.77 -28.05
N ILE A 3 14.16 9.85 -29.10
CA ILE A 3 12.70 9.65 -29.06
C ILE A 3 12.40 8.14 -29.18
N GLY A 4 13.03 7.32 -28.33
CA GLY A 4 12.86 5.85 -28.37
C GLY A 4 14.05 5.07 -27.80
N PHE A 5 14.06 3.76 -28.05
CA PHE A 5 15.12 2.86 -27.59
C PHE A 5 16.43 3.00 -28.39
N PRO A 6 17.60 2.67 -27.80
CA PRO A 6 18.88 2.63 -28.52
C PRO A 6 18.85 1.64 -29.69
N ARG A 7 19.14 2.08 -30.91
CA ARG A 7 19.01 1.24 -32.13
C ARG A 7 19.94 0.03 -32.14
N GLU A 8 21.01 0.08 -31.37
CA GLU A 8 21.95 -1.01 -31.17
C GLU A 8 21.26 -2.26 -30.60
N LEU A 9 20.19 -2.09 -29.82
CA LEU A 9 19.40 -3.19 -29.25
C LEU A 9 18.78 -4.11 -30.32
N LEU A 10 18.53 -3.62 -31.53
CA LEU A 10 17.99 -4.47 -32.61
C LEU A 10 18.96 -5.57 -33.07
N ARG A 11 20.26 -5.40 -32.77
CA ARG A 11 21.31 -6.37 -33.08
C ARG A 11 21.64 -7.27 -31.88
N GLN A 12 21.08 -6.97 -30.72
CA GLN A 12 21.32 -7.73 -29.50
C GLN A 12 20.41 -8.95 -29.40
N PRO A 13 20.79 -9.96 -28.59
CA PRO A 13 19.93 -11.09 -28.29
C PRO A 13 18.57 -10.66 -27.74
N ASN A 14 17.55 -11.50 -27.95
CA ASN A 14 16.19 -11.24 -27.46
C ASN A 14 16.17 -10.98 -25.94
N GLU A 15 16.99 -11.69 -25.17
CA GLU A 15 17.13 -11.52 -23.71
C GLU A 15 17.51 -10.07 -23.32
N GLU A 16 18.46 -9.45 -24.01
CA GLU A 16 18.87 -8.06 -23.73
C GLU A 16 17.77 -7.05 -24.11
N ARG A 17 17.05 -7.31 -25.20
CA ARG A 17 15.93 -6.47 -25.66
C ARG A 17 14.78 -6.53 -24.64
N ILE A 18 14.46 -7.71 -24.15
CA ILE A 18 13.46 -7.94 -23.09
C ILE A 18 13.91 -7.24 -21.81
N ALA A 19 15.13 -7.49 -21.34
CA ALA A 19 15.67 -6.89 -20.12
C ALA A 19 15.67 -5.35 -20.18
N TYR A 20 16.01 -4.75 -21.33
CA TYR A 20 15.90 -3.31 -21.54
C TYR A 20 14.47 -2.82 -21.34
N PHE A 21 13.50 -3.46 -22.01
CA PHE A 21 12.11 -3.03 -21.90
C PHE A 21 11.58 -3.26 -20.48
N GLU A 22 11.89 -4.38 -19.83
CA GLU A 22 11.52 -4.66 -18.43
C GLU A 22 12.06 -3.61 -17.46
N ALA A 23 13.32 -3.20 -17.62
CA ALA A 23 13.94 -2.14 -16.80
C ALA A 23 13.39 -0.74 -17.12
N TYR A 24 12.85 -0.54 -18.33
CA TYR A 24 12.32 0.75 -18.74
C TYR A 24 11.07 1.14 -17.94
N THR A 25 11.19 2.25 -17.20
CA THR A 25 10.10 2.85 -16.43
C THR A 25 9.71 4.20 -17.04
N ILE A 26 8.42 4.38 -17.32
CA ILE A 26 7.91 5.65 -17.82
C ILE A 26 7.56 6.62 -16.69
N ALA A 27 8.02 7.87 -16.82
CA ALA A 27 7.67 8.93 -15.88
C ALA A 27 6.37 9.62 -16.31
N HIS A 28 5.24 9.14 -15.81
CA HIS A 28 3.90 9.67 -16.13
C HIS A 28 3.34 10.62 -15.04
N PRO A 29 2.35 11.47 -15.35
CA PRO A 29 1.85 12.50 -14.41
C PRO A 29 1.49 12.00 -13.01
N LYS A 30 0.72 10.91 -12.90
CA LYS A 30 0.27 10.37 -11.60
C LYS A 30 1.42 9.80 -10.76
N LEU A 31 2.40 9.14 -11.39
CA LEU A 31 3.60 8.65 -10.70
C LEU A 31 4.47 9.82 -10.20
N LYS A 32 4.67 10.85 -11.04
CA LYS A 32 5.43 12.05 -10.66
C LYS A 32 4.80 12.76 -9.47
N GLU A 33 3.47 12.92 -9.48
CA GLU A 33 2.76 13.58 -8.39
C GLU A 33 2.80 12.75 -7.11
N ALA A 34 2.53 11.44 -7.17
CA ALA A 34 2.62 10.56 -6.01
C ALA A 34 4.03 10.58 -5.40
N MET A 35 5.07 10.47 -6.23
CA MET A 35 6.48 10.54 -5.79
C MET A 35 6.80 11.88 -5.12
N LYS A 36 6.41 12.99 -5.75
CA LYS A 36 6.61 14.34 -5.20
C LYS A 36 5.93 14.50 -3.84
N GLN A 37 4.70 14.01 -3.69
CA GLN A 37 3.98 14.04 -2.42
C GLN A 37 4.66 13.17 -1.35
N THR A 38 5.07 11.95 -1.70
CA THR A 38 5.76 11.04 -0.77
C THR A 38 7.05 11.66 -0.27
N VAL A 39 7.94 12.13 -1.16
CA VAL A 39 9.21 12.78 -0.79
C VAL A 39 8.97 14.03 0.05
N ARG A 40 7.99 14.87 -0.32
CA ARG A 40 7.61 16.06 0.46
C ARG A 40 7.19 15.70 1.88
N PHE A 41 6.37 14.67 2.06
CA PHE A 41 5.93 14.24 3.39
C PHE A 41 7.06 13.63 4.21
N ILE A 42 7.99 12.89 3.59
CA ILE A 42 9.20 12.41 4.25
C ILE A 42 10.08 13.59 4.72
N GLY A 43 10.22 14.63 3.89
CA GLY A 43 11.01 15.82 4.19
C GLY A 43 10.46 16.67 5.35
N HIS A 44 9.17 16.58 5.68
CA HIS A 44 8.55 17.29 6.79
C HIS A 44 8.88 16.71 8.20
N ARG A 45 10.08 16.17 8.41
CA ARG A 45 10.53 15.47 9.64
C ARG A 45 10.35 16.20 10.97
N ARG A 46 10.13 17.52 10.92
CA ARG A 46 9.88 18.35 12.11
C ARG A 46 8.47 18.19 12.68
N ALA A 47 7.54 17.58 11.94
CA ALA A 47 6.27 17.13 12.48
C ALA A 47 6.43 15.74 13.12
N LYS A 48 6.17 15.64 14.43
CA LYS A 48 6.21 14.40 15.25
C LYS A 48 5.86 13.14 14.43
N ALA A 49 6.84 12.24 14.24
CA ALA A 49 6.73 10.89 13.65
C ALA A 49 5.44 10.61 12.86
N SER A 50 5.52 10.84 11.55
CA SER A 50 4.41 10.64 10.61
C SER A 50 4.48 9.25 9.98
N CYS A 51 3.35 8.55 9.99
CA CYS A 51 3.10 7.48 9.03
C CYS A 51 2.57 8.12 7.74
N ILE A 52 3.08 7.68 6.61
CA ILE A 52 2.63 8.08 5.28
C ILE A 52 2.02 6.83 4.67
N THR A 53 0.79 6.90 4.19
CA THR A 53 0.12 5.77 3.55
C THR A 53 -0.09 6.10 2.08
N VAL A 54 0.51 5.30 1.20
CA VAL A 54 0.24 5.33 -0.23
C VAL A 54 -0.65 4.15 -0.58
N PHE A 55 -1.82 4.42 -1.13
CA PHE A 55 -2.76 3.38 -1.55
C PHE A 55 -3.25 3.63 -2.97
N GLY A 56 -3.59 2.55 -3.64
CA GLY A 56 -4.09 2.58 -5.01
C GLY A 56 -4.35 1.17 -5.51
N PRO A 57 -4.93 1.03 -6.70
CA PRO A 57 -5.30 -0.28 -7.19
C PRO A 57 -4.08 -1.15 -7.51
N THR A 58 -4.31 -2.46 -7.57
CA THR A 58 -3.27 -3.43 -7.94
C THR A 58 -2.76 -3.11 -9.35
N GLY A 59 -1.44 -3.15 -9.51
CA GLY A 59 -0.81 -2.85 -10.81
C GLY A 59 -0.89 -1.39 -11.25
N VAL A 60 -1.12 -0.41 -10.38
CA VAL A 60 -1.00 1.02 -10.75
C VAL A 60 0.46 1.50 -10.87
N GLY A 61 1.41 0.80 -10.24
CA GLY A 61 2.84 1.16 -10.22
C GLY A 61 3.41 1.49 -8.83
N LYS A 62 2.80 1.00 -7.74
CA LYS A 62 3.19 1.29 -6.35
C LYS A 62 4.63 0.87 -6.00
N THR A 63 5.05 -0.33 -6.37
CA THR A 63 6.43 -0.79 -6.15
C THR A 63 7.44 0.06 -6.93
N THR A 64 7.09 0.45 -8.17
CA THR A 64 7.88 1.38 -8.98
C THR A 64 7.99 2.76 -8.34
N LEU A 65 6.91 3.25 -7.72
CA LEU A 65 6.92 4.47 -6.93
C LEU A 65 7.91 4.38 -5.77
N LEU A 66 7.92 3.28 -5.01
CA LEU A 66 8.87 3.08 -3.91
C LEU A 66 10.31 3.09 -4.38
N GLN A 67 10.63 2.37 -5.47
CA GLN A 67 11.96 2.36 -6.07
C GLN A 67 12.41 3.77 -6.49
N LYS A 68 11.50 4.58 -7.03
CA LYS A 68 11.81 5.96 -7.42
C LYS A 68 12.00 6.89 -6.22
N VAL A 69 11.18 6.73 -5.18
CA VAL A 69 11.35 7.45 -3.91
C VAL A 69 12.70 7.08 -3.27
N GLU A 70 13.05 5.80 -3.23
CA GLU A 70 14.34 5.32 -2.75
C GLU A 70 15.51 5.97 -3.51
N GLN A 71 15.46 5.98 -4.84
CA GLN A 71 16.48 6.64 -5.68
C GLN A 71 16.65 8.12 -5.32
N VAL A 72 15.55 8.86 -5.16
CA VAL A 72 15.59 10.29 -4.79
C VAL A 72 16.19 10.48 -3.40
N LEU A 73 15.77 9.68 -2.42
CA LEU A 73 16.27 9.78 -1.04
C LEU A 73 17.75 9.40 -0.92
N ILE A 74 18.21 8.37 -1.65
CA ILE A 74 19.63 8.02 -1.73
C ILE A 74 20.41 9.20 -2.32
N GLN A 75 19.91 9.81 -3.38
CA GLN A 75 20.54 10.96 -4.02
C GLN A 75 20.64 12.17 -3.07
N GLU A 76 19.58 12.44 -2.28
CA GLU A 76 19.59 13.48 -1.25
C GLU A 76 20.60 13.18 -0.14
N ALA A 77 20.77 11.91 0.24
CA ALA A 77 21.69 11.48 1.28
C ALA A 77 23.16 11.40 0.83
N LEU A 78 23.49 11.57 -0.46
CA LEU A 78 24.86 11.36 -0.96
C LEU A 78 25.93 12.19 -0.23
N GLN A 79 25.60 13.42 0.18
CA GLN A 79 26.53 14.27 0.93
C GLN A 79 26.72 13.76 2.37
N ASP A 80 25.65 13.29 3.01
CA ASP A 80 25.69 12.72 4.35
C ASP A 80 26.42 11.36 4.38
N LEU A 81 26.31 10.56 3.31
CA LEU A 81 27.02 9.28 3.17
C LEU A 81 28.54 9.44 3.04
N GLN A 82 29.02 10.59 2.58
CA GLN A 82 30.46 10.88 2.55
C GLN A 82 31.03 11.10 3.95
N THR A 83 30.23 11.64 4.86
CA THR A 83 30.63 11.93 6.25
C THR A 83 30.33 10.77 7.19
N ASP A 84 29.21 10.08 7.01
CA ASP A 84 28.81 8.87 7.75
C ASP A 84 28.59 7.69 6.80
N ARG A 85 29.66 6.92 6.58
CA ARG A 85 29.62 5.68 5.79
C ARG A 85 28.82 4.55 6.45
N GLY A 86 28.44 4.70 7.71
CA GLY A 86 27.59 3.75 8.43
C GLY A 86 26.09 4.02 8.25
N CYS A 87 25.72 5.17 7.68
CA CYS A 87 24.34 5.55 7.43
C CYS A 87 23.72 4.69 6.32
N ILE A 88 22.48 4.25 6.52
CA ILE A 88 21.68 3.60 5.48
C ILE A 88 20.55 4.56 5.17
N PRO A 89 20.53 5.19 3.99
CA PRO A 89 19.65 6.33 3.73
C PRO A 89 18.19 5.91 3.57
N VAL A 90 17.92 4.67 3.15
CA VAL A 90 16.58 4.15 2.95
C VAL A 90 16.56 2.68 3.31
N VAL A 91 15.50 2.27 4.00
CA VAL A 91 15.23 0.84 4.24
C VAL A 91 13.93 0.51 3.52
N MET A 92 13.95 -0.49 2.65
CA MET A 92 12.77 -0.98 1.96
C MET A 92 12.53 -2.45 2.29
N VAL A 93 11.33 -2.78 2.75
CA VAL A 93 10.93 -4.15 3.07
C VAL A 93 9.54 -4.43 2.53
N GLU A 94 9.29 -5.65 2.08
CA GLU A 94 7.95 -6.12 1.75
C GLU A 94 7.30 -6.74 2.99
N ALA A 95 6.08 -6.34 3.31
CA ALA A 95 5.28 -7.02 4.32
C ALA A 95 4.69 -8.29 3.72
N THR A 96 5.33 -9.44 3.94
CA THR A 96 4.92 -10.70 3.33
C THR A 96 3.55 -11.19 3.82
N ALA A 97 2.79 -11.80 2.91
CA ALA A 97 1.53 -12.46 3.27
C ALA A 97 1.80 -13.59 4.28
N PRO A 98 0.97 -13.75 5.33
CA PRO A 98 1.10 -14.86 6.25
C PRO A 98 0.72 -16.18 5.57
N GLU A 99 1.47 -17.26 5.86
CA GLU A 99 1.18 -18.61 5.36
C GLU A 99 -0.19 -19.13 5.84
N SER A 100 -0.56 -18.80 7.09
CA SER A 100 -1.89 -19.04 7.63
C SER A 100 -2.18 -18.12 8.82
N GLY A 101 -3.41 -17.64 8.91
CA GLY A 101 -3.91 -16.89 10.07
C GLY A 101 -3.40 -15.45 10.15
N ASN A 102 -2.37 -15.22 10.95
CA ASN A 102 -1.98 -13.89 11.43
C ASN A 102 -0.64 -13.43 10.82
N PHE A 103 -0.52 -12.13 10.54
CA PHE A 103 0.75 -11.51 10.16
C PHE A 103 1.93 -11.89 11.10
N ASN A 104 3.05 -12.30 10.52
CA ASN A 104 4.22 -12.78 11.25
C ASN A 104 5.21 -11.63 11.53
N TRP A 105 5.03 -10.96 12.67
CA TRP A 105 5.96 -9.91 13.12
C TRP A 105 7.41 -10.37 13.27
N LYS A 106 7.64 -11.62 13.63
CA LYS A 106 9.01 -12.16 13.81
C LYS A 106 9.75 -12.18 12.47
N ASP A 107 9.08 -12.67 11.43
CA ASP A 107 9.62 -12.69 10.07
C ASP A 107 9.84 -11.26 9.54
N PHE A 108 8.84 -10.39 9.70
CA PHE A 108 8.94 -8.98 9.30
C PHE A 108 10.15 -8.27 9.92
N PHE A 109 10.35 -8.39 11.24
CA PHE A 109 11.51 -7.78 11.91
C PHE A 109 12.83 -8.40 11.47
N THR A 110 12.86 -9.71 11.22
CA THR A 110 14.05 -10.41 10.73
C THR A 110 14.47 -9.92 9.34
N ARG A 111 13.52 -9.83 8.39
CA ARG A 111 13.77 -9.28 7.06
C ARG A 111 14.19 -7.82 7.10
N SER A 112 13.52 -7.01 7.93
CA SER A 112 13.86 -5.59 8.11
C SER A 112 15.29 -5.40 8.63
N LEU A 113 15.69 -6.22 9.61
CA LEU A 113 17.06 -6.21 10.12
C LEU A 113 18.08 -6.65 9.07
N ALA A 114 17.74 -7.62 8.23
CA ALA A 114 18.61 -8.05 7.13
C ALA A 114 18.81 -6.95 6.07
N THR A 115 17.77 -6.19 5.72
CA THR A 115 17.88 -5.03 4.81
C THR A 115 18.77 -3.92 5.37
N LEU A 116 18.81 -3.78 6.70
CA LEU A 116 19.61 -2.77 7.41
C LEU A 116 21.12 -3.09 7.47
N GLU A 117 21.65 -3.98 6.64
CA GLU A 117 23.06 -4.43 6.69
C GLU A 117 23.85 -4.30 5.37
N GLU A 118 24.60 -3.21 5.19
CA GLU A 118 25.65 -3.09 4.16
C GLU A 118 27.02 -3.69 4.65
N PRO A 119 27.88 -4.30 3.79
CA PRO A 119 28.92 -5.27 4.19
C PRO A 119 30.15 -4.81 4.99
N LEU A 120 30.40 -3.52 5.25
CA LEU A 120 31.69 -3.05 5.79
C LEU A 120 31.66 -2.79 7.32
N ILE A 121 31.39 -3.84 8.11
CA ILE A 121 31.08 -3.76 9.56
C ILE A 121 32.08 -4.58 10.42
N ASP A 122 33.38 -4.44 10.19
CA ASP A 122 34.35 -4.97 11.17
C ASP A 122 34.27 -4.24 12.53
N GLN A 123 33.41 -3.22 12.68
CA GLN A 123 33.23 -2.50 13.94
C GLN A 123 31.74 -2.32 14.34
N LYS A 124 31.28 -3.27 15.16
CA LYS A 124 30.43 -3.07 16.36
C LYS A 124 29.07 -2.37 16.18
N ILE A 125 28.04 -3.11 15.75
CA ILE A 125 26.68 -2.88 16.28
C ILE A 125 26.33 -4.03 17.21
N HIS A 126 26.46 -3.79 18.51
CA HIS A 126 25.80 -4.65 19.49
C HIS A 126 24.31 -4.30 19.48
N TYR A 127 23.47 -5.16 18.91
CA TYR A 127 22.00 -5.02 18.92
C TYR A 127 21.37 -5.12 20.35
N GLY A 128 22.19 -5.04 21.41
CA GLY A 128 21.78 -5.10 22.81
C GLY A 128 21.14 -6.43 23.22
N THR A 129 21.23 -7.47 22.39
CA THR A 129 20.37 -8.66 22.49
C THR A 129 21.15 -9.96 22.30
N ARG A 130 21.10 -10.86 23.30
CA ARG A 130 21.65 -12.22 23.20
C ARG A 130 20.86 -13.05 22.18
N GLY A 131 21.58 -13.69 21.24
CA GLY A 131 21.03 -14.51 20.16
C GLY A 131 20.92 -13.81 18.80
N ILE A 132 21.31 -12.52 18.72
CA ILE A 132 21.46 -11.76 17.47
C ILE A 132 22.90 -11.28 17.42
N TYR A 133 23.69 -11.80 16.49
CA TYR A 133 25.12 -11.50 16.36
C TYR A 133 25.59 -11.61 14.91
N ARG A 134 26.86 -11.26 14.66
CA ARG A 134 27.49 -11.46 13.35
C ARG A 134 28.45 -12.65 13.40
N ASN A 135 28.41 -13.50 12.38
CA ASN A 135 29.42 -14.54 12.20
C ASN A 135 30.75 -13.95 11.72
N LYS A 136 31.76 -14.79 11.50
CA LYS A 136 33.11 -14.36 11.08
C LYS A 136 33.11 -13.74 9.68
N GLU A 137 32.09 -14.06 8.90
CA GLU A 137 31.85 -13.57 7.54
C GLU A 137 31.06 -12.25 7.53
N GLY A 138 30.77 -11.67 8.70
CA GLY A 138 30.07 -10.40 8.84
C GLY A 138 28.56 -10.48 8.62
N GLN A 139 27.99 -11.68 8.44
CA GLN A 139 26.56 -11.89 8.19
C GLN A 139 25.75 -11.90 9.50
N LEU A 140 24.55 -11.32 9.48
CA LEU A 140 23.61 -11.42 10.59
C LEU A 140 23.17 -12.87 10.83
N VAL A 141 23.39 -13.33 12.06
CA VAL A 141 22.86 -14.58 12.57
C VAL A 141 21.83 -14.26 13.64
N ILE A 142 20.58 -14.68 13.38
CA ILE A 142 19.49 -14.63 14.34
C ILE A 142 19.15 -16.06 14.72
N GLU A 143 19.37 -16.40 16.00
CA GLU A 143 18.97 -17.71 16.52
C GLU A 143 17.45 -17.89 16.48
N SER A 144 16.99 -19.10 16.13
CA SER A 144 15.55 -19.41 16.06
C SER A 144 14.82 -19.20 17.39
N SER A 145 15.53 -19.27 18.52
CA SER A 145 15.02 -19.06 19.88
C SER A 145 14.70 -17.60 20.22
N VAL A 146 15.14 -16.63 19.40
CA VAL A 146 14.95 -15.20 19.70
C VAL A 146 13.47 -14.84 19.65
N ALA A 147 13.00 -14.21 20.72
CA ALA A 147 11.62 -13.73 20.85
C ALA A 147 11.36 -12.51 19.95
N SER A 148 10.12 -12.37 19.45
CA SER A 148 9.74 -11.23 18.58
C SER A 148 10.00 -9.86 19.22
N ALA A 149 9.77 -9.72 20.53
CA ALA A 149 10.04 -8.47 21.25
C ALA A 149 11.53 -8.05 21.22
N LYS A 150 12.44 -9.04 21.23
CA LYS A 150 13.89 -8.80 21.12
C LYS A 150 14.26 -8.32 19.70
N LEU A 151 13.66 -8.92 18.67
CA LEU A 151 13.86 -8.48 17.28
C LEU A 151 13.31 -7.08 17.04
N ARG A 152 12.14 -6.76 17.62
CA ARG A 152 11.61 -5.41 17.60
C ARG A 152 12.57 -4.40 18.24
N PHE A 153 13.09 -4.71 19.42
CA PHE A 153 14.07 -3.85 20.09
C PHE A 153 15.36 -3.67 19.27
N ALA A 154 15.86 -4.74 18.66
CA ALA A 154 17.00 -4.69 17.76
C ALA A 154 16.72 -3.80 16.53
N LEU A 155 15.54 -3.90 15.91
CA LEU A 155 15.13 -3.06 14.79
C LEU A 155 15.03 -1.59 15.22
N GLU A 156 14.41 -1.30 16.36
CA GLU A 156 14.33 0.06 16.89
C GLU A 156 15.72 0.68 17.10
N ASN A 157 16.69 -0.10 17.63
CA ASN A 157 18.07 0.36 17.78
C ASN A 157 18.76 0.53 16.43
N ALA A 158 18.59 -0.41 15.49
CA ALA A 158 19.17 -0.32 14.16
C ALA A 158 18.68 0.95 13.43
N LEU A 159 17.38 1.22 13.44
CA LEU A 159 16.80 2.45 12.86
C LEU A 159 17.32 3.71 13.56
N LYS A 160 17.49 3.69 14.89
CA LYS A 160 18.06 4.82 15.65
C LYS A 160 19.53 5.07 15.34
N HIS A 161 20.33 4.03 15.10
CA HIS A 161 21.76 4.19 14.86
C HIS A 161 22.08 4.49 13.39
N ARG A 162 21.31 3.93 12.47
CA ARG A 162 21.51 4.10 11.02
C ARG A 162 20.85 5.35 10.46
N HIS A 163 19.93 5.95 11.21
CA HIS A 163 19.24 7.19 10.88
C HIS A 163 18.70 7.28 9.43
N PRO A 164 17.99 6.25 8.92
CA PRO A 164 17.48 6.29 7.55
C PRO A 164 16.54 7.47 7.34
N LEU A 165 16.52 7.96 6.10
CA LEU A 165 15.65 9.04 5.72
C LEU A 165 14.16 8.64 5.80
N ALA A 166 13.87 7.37 5.48
CA ALA A 166 12.56 6.76 5.62
C ALA A 166 12.67 5.23 5.75
N PHE A 167 11.64 4.64 6.36
CA PHE A 167 11.41 3.18 6.34
C PHE A 167 10.20 2.87 5.45
N LEU A 168 10.46 2.29 4.29
CA LEU A 168 9.49 1.97 3.25
C LEU A 168 9.00 0.53 3.43
N ILE A 169 7.68 0.34 3.45
CA ILE A 169 7.03 -0.96 3.62
C ILE A 169 6.06 -1.17 2.45
N ASP A 170 6.42 -2.06 1.52
CA ASP A 170 5.54 -2.48 0.42
C ASP A 170 4.57 -3.57 0.87
N GLU A 171 3.48 -3.76 0.13
CA GLU A 171 2.41 -4.73 0.41
C GLU A 171 1.86 -4.66 1.85
N ALA A 172 1.83 -3.45 2.42
CA ALA A 172 1.48 -3.20 3.82
C ALA A 172 0.06 -3.67 4.20
N GLN A 173 -0.83 -3.94 3.24
CA GLN A 173 -2.13 -4.55 3.53
C GLN A 173 -2.01 -5.93 4.16
N HIS A 174 -0.89 -6.66 3.96
CA HIS A 174 -0.66 -7.95 4.60
C HIS A 174 -0.51 -7.85 6.12
N ILE A 175 -0.10 -6.68 6.64
CA ILE A 175 -0.08 -6.39 8.09
C ILE A 175 -1.51 -6.47 8.68
N GLN A 176 -2.54 -6.32 7.84
CA GLN A 176 -3.94 -6.39 8.26
C GLN A 176 -4.50 -7.79 8.38
N LYS A 177 -3.85 -8.79 7.75
CA LYS A 177 -4.38 -10.16 7.68
C LYS A 177 -4.33 -10.80 9.08
N MET A 178 -5.46 -10.76 9.77
CA MET A 178 -5.70 -11.37 11.08
C MET A 178 -7.18 -11.72 11.29
N ALA A 179 -7.45 -12.68 12.17
CA ALA A 179 -8.80 -13.17 12.46
C ALA A 179 -9.70 -12.21 13.27
N SER A 180 -9.23 -11.03 13.70
CA SER A 180 -10.01 -10.10 14.56
C SER A 180 -9.62 -8.62 14.39
N GLY A 181 -10.63 -7.75 14.30
CA GLY A 181 -10.46 -6.29 14.16
C GLY A 181 -9.79 -5.58 15.35
N ARG A 182 -9.84 -6.13 16.57
CA ARG A 182 -9.12 -5.54 17.72
C ARG A 182 -7.60 -5.63 17.56
N ARG A 183 -7.12 -6.72 16.97
CA ARG A 183 -5.70 -6.96 16.71
C ARG A 183 -5.17 -6.17 15.51
N LEU A 184 -6.06 -5.73 14.61
CA LEU A 184 -5.71 -4.83 13.52
C LEU A 184 -5.24 -3.46 14.05
N GLN A 185 -5.91 -2.95 15.08
CA GLN A 185 -5.49 -1.71 15.76
C GLN A 185 -4.13 -1.89 16.44
N ASP A 186 -3.91 -3.01 17.13
CA ASP A 186 -2.63 -3.32 17.80
C ASP A 186 -1.45 -3.35 16.81
N ASN A 187 -1.64 -3.91 15.61
CA ASN A 187 -0.62 -3.94 14.56
C ASN A 187 -0.24 -2.53 14.09
N MET A 188 -1.22 -1.65 13.95
CA MET A 188 -0.97 -0.26 13.58
C MET A 188 -0.31 0.53 14.70
N ASP A 189 -0.71 0.28 15.95
CA ASP A 189 -0.07 0.87 17.11
C ASP A 189 1.39 0.40 17.23
N CYS A 190 1.71 -0.83 16.80
CA CYS A 190 3.08 -1.33 16.72
C CYS A 190 3.95 -0.51 15.75
N ILE A 191 3.54 -0.39 14.47
CA ILE A 191 4.25 0.41 13.47
C ILE A 191 4.41 1.86 13.93
N LYS A 192 3.34 2.45 14.45
CA LYS A 192 3.36 3.82 14.96
C LYS A 192 4.28 3.97 16.15
N SER A 193 4.30 3.00 17.05
CA SER A 193 5.19 3.01 18.20
C SER A 193 6.65 3.01 17.74
N ILE A 194 7.01 2.17 16.76
CA ILE A 194 8.36 2.16 16.18
C ILE A 194 8.69 3.51 15.52
N ALA A 195 7.80 4.06 14.69
CA ALA A 195 7.99 5.36 14.06
C ALA A 195 8.19 6.49 15.09
N ASN A 196 7.40 6.50 16.18
CA ASN A 196 7.53 7.49 17.26
C ASN A 196 8.84 7.33 18.04
N LEU A 197 9.23 6.10 18.37
CA LEU A 197 10.44 5.81 19.16
C LEU A 197 11.72 6.08 18.38
N THR A 198 11.74 5.77 17.09
CA THR A 198 12.90 5.94 16.20
C THR A 198 12.97 7.33 15.57
N ARG A 199 11.83 8.04 15.52
CA ARG A 199 11.63 9.29 14.78
C ARG A 199 11.92 9.19 13.28
N ILE A 200 11.82 7.98 12.73
CA ILE A 200 11.93 7.72 11.30
C ILE A 200 10.52 7.71 10.69
N PRO A 201 10.26 8.46 9.59
CA PRO A 201 8.98 8.38 8.90
C PRO A 201 8.81 7.00 8.26
N HIS A 202 7.64 6.39 8.47
CA HIS A 202 7.31 5.09 7.88
C HIS A 202 6.35 5.31 6.71
N VAL A 203 6.70 4.78 5.53
CA VAL A 203 5.87 4.84 4.33
C VAL A 203 5.25 3.47 4.11
N LEU A 204 3.94 3.36 4.29
CA LEU A 204 3.16 2.15 4.08
C LEU A 204 2.54 2.20 2.69
N VAL A 205 2.86 1.24 1.83
CA VAL A 205 2.35 1.18 0.46
C VAL A 205 1.55 -0.10 0.27
N GLY A 206 0.40 0.00 -0.41
CA GLY A 206 -0.47 -1.15 -0.58
C GLY A 206 -1.77 -0.88 -1.34
N THR A 207 -2.68 -1.84 -1.33
CA THR A 207 -3.99 -1.73 -2.00
C THR A 207 -4.96 -0.85 -1.22
N TYR A 208 -6.18 -0.68 -1.74
CA TYR A 208 -7.26 0.03 -1.03
C TYR A 208 -7.67 -0.64 0.30
N GLU A 209 -7.22 -1.86 0.58
CA GLU A 209 -7.35 -2.47 1.91
C GLU A 209 -6.73 -1.58 3.01
N LEU A 210 -5.68 -0.80 2.68
CA LEU A 210 -5.08 0.19 3.58
C LEU A 210 -6.05 1.28 4.04
N LEU A 211 -7.14 1.55 3.32
CA LEU A 211 -8.15 2.53 3.73
C LEU A 211 -8.83 2.16 5.04
N THR A 212 -8.92 0.86 5.36
CA THR A 212 -9.45 0.43 6.66
C THR A 212 -8.61 0.99 7.81
N MET A 213 -7.28 1.14 7.64
CA MET A 213 -6.38 1.70 8.66
C MET A 213 -6.64 3.18 8.96
N ARG A 214 -7.09 3.96 7.97
CA ARG A 214 -7.43 5.38 8.14
C ARG A 214 -8.47 5.59 9.24
N ASN A 215 -9.43 4.66 9.34
CA ASN A 215 -10.63 4.79 10.16
C ASN A 215 -10.53 4.12 11.55
N LEU A 216 -9.42 3.45 11.89
CA LEU A 216 -9.31 2.65 13.12
C LEU A 216 -9.19 3.48 14.41
N SER A 217 -8.68 4.72 14.37
CA SER A 217 -8.84 5.63 15.51
C SER A 217 -8.70 7.10 15.14
N GLY A 218 -9.41 7.97 15.85
CA GLY A 218 -9.30 9.43 15.70
C GLY A 218 -7.93 10.01 16.13
N GLN A 219 -7.12 9.23 16.85
CA GLN A 219 -5.71 9.58 17.15
C GLN A 219 -4.78 9.16 16.00
N LEU A 220 -5.15 8.09 15.28
CA LEU A 220 -4.43 7.56 14.13
C LEU A 220 -4.61 8.45 12.88
N SER A 221 -5.80 9.01 12.65
CA SER A 221 -6.12 9.81 11.46
C SER A 221 -5.47 11.20 11.43
N ARG A 222 -5.23 11.84 12.59
CA ARG A 222 -4.68 13.21 12.66
C ARG A 222 -3.21 13.34 12.22
N ARG A 223 -2.45 12.25 12.23
CA ARG A 223 -0.99 12.23 11.98
C ARG A 223 -0.60 11.35 10.80
N ASN A 224 -1.57 10.77 10.12
CA ASN A 224 -1.34 10.01 8.90
C ASN A 224 -1.40 10.96 7.71
N GLN A 225 -0.46 10.84 6.78
CA GLN A 225 -0.54 11.52 5.50
C GLN A 225 -0.93 10.50 4.44
N ASP A 226 -2.08 10.73 3.79
CA ASP A 226 -2.64 9.82 2.81
C ASP A 226 -2.31 10.29 1.40
N ILE A 227 -1.81 9.37 0.56
CA ILE A 227 -1.52 9.60 -0.86
C ILE A 227 -2.31 8.57 -1.67
N HIS A 228 -3.23 9.07 -2.49
CA HIS A 228 -3.98 8.23 -3.41
C HIS A 228 -3.26 8.14 -4.76
N PHE A 229 -2.64 6.99 -5.03
CA PHE A 229 -2.09 6.70 -6.35
C PHE A 229 -3.17 6.09 -7.24
N SER A 230 -3.95 6.96 -7.89
CA SER A 230 -5.10 6.57 -8.72
C SER A 230 -4.71 6.03 -10.10
N ARG A 231 -5.60 5.19 -10.68
CA ARG A 231 -5.56 4.80 -12.09
C ARG A 231 -5.94 5.95 -13.02
N TYR A 232 -5.63 5.85 -14.31
CA TYR A 232 -6.18 6.75 -15.33
C TYR A 232 -7.65 6.42 -15.62
N ARG A 233 -8.50 7.43 -15.78
CA ARG A 233 -9.93 7.26 -16.07
C ARG A 233 -10.29 7.71 -17.48
N ALA A 234 -11.07 6.88 -18.19
CA ALA A 234 -11.56 7.18 -19.53
C ALA A 234 -12.61 8.30 -19.58
N ASP A 235 -13.26 8.64 -18.46
CA ASP A 235 -14.23 9.73 -18.38
C ASP A 235 -13.60 11.09 -18.04
N CYS A 236 -12.27 11.15 -17.90
CA CYS A 236 -11.51 12.38 -17.70
C CYS A 236 -10.59 12.61 -18.91
N LYS A 237 -10.77 13.76 -19.59
CA LYS A 237 -10.04 14.07 -20.83
C LYS A 237 -8.53 14.13 -20.60
N GLU A 238 -8.12 14.76 -19.51
CA GLU A 238 -6.72 14.90 -19.11
C GLU A 238 -6.07 13.54 -18.85
N ASP A 239 -6.82 12.61 -18.25
CA ASP A 239 -6.36 11.24 -18.01
C ASP A 239 -6.23 10.44 -19.31
N VAL A 240 -7.17 10.60 -20.25
CA VAL A 240 -7.10 9.96 -21.58
C VAL A 240 -5.88 10.48 -22.35
N GLU A 241 -5.67 11.79 -22.41
CA GLU A 241 -4.51 12.38 -23.07
C GLU A 241 -3.19 11.88 -22.46
N ALA A 242 -3.10 11.84 -21.12
CA ALA A 242 -1.94 11.30 -20.44
C ALA A 242 -1.73 9.80 -20.74
N PHE A 243 -2.80 9.01 -20.80
CA PHE A 243 -2.74 7.59 -21.12
C PHE A 243 -2.27 7.33 -22.56
N LEU A 244 -2.77 8.09 -23.54
CA LEU A 244 -2.32 8.00 -24.93
C LEU A 244 -0.83 8.36 -25.07
N ASN A 245 -0.35 9.37 -24.35
CA ASN A 245 1.07 9.71 -24.31
C ASN A 245 1.93 8.58 -23.71
N ILE A 246 1.41 7.88 -22.69
CA ILE A 246 2.07 6.71 -22.11
C ILE A 246 2.17 5.58 -23.13
N LEU A 247 1.08 5.29 -23.85
CA LEU A 247 1.07 4.29 -24.92
C LEU A 247 2.07 4.61 -26.03
N LEU A 248 2.06 5.84 -26.54
CA LEU A 248 3.01 6.30 -27.56
C LEU A 248 4.47 6.16 -27.08
N THR A 249 4.71 6.42 -25.80
CA THR A 249 6.05 6.26 -25.24
C THR A 249 6.46 4.80 -25.15
N PHE A 250 5.58 3.90 -24.67
CA PHE A 250 5.89 2.47 -24.66
C PHE A 250 6.12 1.92 -26.07
N GLN A 251 5.27 2.32 -27.02
CA GLN A 251 5.40 1.99 -28.44
C GLN A 251 6.81 2.30 -28.96
N ARG A 252 7.32 3.50 -28.70
CA ARG A 252 8.66 3.95 -29.12
C ARG A 252 9.82 3.30 -28.38
N HIS A 253 9.55 2.69 -27.22
CA HIS A 253 10.54 2.03 -26.38
C HIS A 253 10.50 0.51 -26.51
N LEU A 254 9.63 -0.07 -27.33
CA LEU A 254 9.66 -1.48 -27.69
C LEU A 254 10.75 -1.74 -28.74
N PRO A 255 11.84 -2.46 -28.42
CA PRO A 255 12.92 -2.72 -29.36
C PRO A 255 12.48 -3.71 -30.44
N LEU A 256 11.76 -3.26 -31.46
CA LEU A 256 11.27 -4.02 -32.62
C LEU A 256 11.75 -3.38 -33.93
N GLN A 257 11.77 -4.15 -35.02
CA GLN A 257 12.19 -3.63 -36.33
C GLN A 257 11.21 -2.59 -36.86
N GLU A 258 9.92 -2.83 -36.63
CA GLU A 258 8.82 -1.95 -37.00
C GLU A 258 8.06 -1.50 -35.75
N GLU A 259 7.83 -0.19 -35.63
CA GLU A 259 7.09 0.41 -34.52
C GLU A 259 5.63 -0.09 -34.53
N PRO A 260 5.11 -0.68 -33.44
CA PRO A 260 3.73 -1.16 -33.41
C PRO A 260 2.74 0.01 -33.35
N ASP A 261 1.50 -0.20 -33.75
CA ASP A 261 0.45 0.82 -33.62
C ASP A 261 -0.43 0.56 -32.39
N LEU A 262 0.06 0.99 -31.22
CA LEU A 262 -0.68 0.85 -29.95
C LEU A 262 -1.80 1.88 -29.82
N LEU A 263 -1.65 3.04 -30.47
CA LEU A 263 -2.60 4.15 -30.37
C LEU A 263 -3.93 3.82 -31.04
N SER A 264 -3.93 3.16 -32.20
CA SER A 264 -5.17 2.73 -32.85
C SER A 264 -5.96 1.70 -32.03
N GLN A 265 -5.32 1.04 -31.07
CA GLN A 265 -5.93 0.01 -30.20
C GLN A 265 -6.10 0.48 -28.75
N TRP A 266 -6.03 1.80 -28.49
CA TRP A 266 -5.98 2.33 -27.12
C TRP A 266 -7.19 1.93 -26.25
N GLU A 267 -8.39 1.83 -26.84
CA GLU A 267 -9.61 1.42 -26.11
C GLU A 267 -9.49 -0.01 -25.59
N TYR A 268 -8.99 -0.92 -26.43
CA TYR A 268 -8.77 -2.31 -26.05
C TYR A 268 -7.67 -2.42 -24.97
N LEU A 269 -6.59 -1.66 -25.13
CA LEU A 269 -5.51 -1.62 -24.13
C LEU A 269 -6.02 -1.07 -22.79
N TYR A 270 -6.81 0.00 -22.82
CA TYR A 270 -7.42 0.59 -21.65
C TYR A 270 -8.41 -0.36 -20.97
N GLU A 271 -9.28 -1.03 -21.74
CA GLU A 271 -10.25 -2.02 -21.24
C GLU A 271 -9.56 -3.11 -20.41
N ARG A 272 -8.43 -3.62 -20.91
CA ARG A 272 -7.73 -4.76 -20.31
C ARG A 272 -6.76 -4.39 -19.21
N CYS A 273 -6.28 -3.14 -19.18
CA CYS A 273 -5.42 -2.65 -18.10
C CYS A 273 -6.17 -1.82 -17.04
N LEU A 274 -7.44 -1.47 -17.29
CA LEU A 274 -8.31 -0.69 -16.40
C LEU A 274 -7.70 0.66 -16.00
N GLY A 275 -6.90 1.27 -16.89
CA GLY A 275 -6.15 2.50 -16.63
C GLY A 275 -4.98 2.36 -15.65
N CYS A 276 -4.61 1.14 -15.26
CA CYS A 276 -3.48 0.84 -14.38
C CYS A 276 -2.21 0.58 -15.21
N ILE A 277 -1.20 1.45 -15.08
CA ILE A 277 -0.01 1.43 -15.95
C ILE A 277 0.89 0.23 -15.69
N GLY A 278 0.97 -0.27 -14.46
CA GLY A 278 1.70 -1.49 -14.15
C GLY A 278 1.09 -2.73 -14.81
N ILE A 279 -0.24 -2.86 -14.83
CA ILE A 279 -0.94 -3.94 -15.57
C ILE A 279 -0.60 -3.85 -17.05
N LEU A 280 -0.71 -2.65 -17.63
CA LEU A 280 -0.37 -2.40 -19.03
C LEU A 280 1.08 -2.77 -19.32
N LYS A 281 2.02 -2.36 -18.47
CA LYS A 281 3.45 -2.59 -18.65
C LYS A 281 3.80 -4.08 -18.60
N GLU A 282 3.27 -4.81 -17.62
CA GLU A 282 3.47 -6.25 -17.49
C GLU A 282 2.86 -7.02 -18.67
N TRP A 283 1.70 -6.60 -19.13
CA TRP A 283 1.07 -7.16 -20.33
C TRP A 283 1.90 -6.92 -21.58
N LEU A 284 2.37 -5.69 -21.81
CA LEU A 284 3.23 -5.36 -22.95
C LEU A 284 4.56 -6.12 -22.90
N ASN A 285 5.16 -6.33 -21.71
CA ASN A 285 6.36 -7.16 -21.58
C ASN A 285 6.12 -8.58 -22.10
N ARG A 286 5.04 -9.22 -21.65
CA ARG A 286 4.70 -10.59 -22.06
C ARG A 286 4.40 -10.69 -23.55
N ALA A 287 3.61 -9.76 -24.08
CA ALA A 287 3.27 -9.73 -25.51
C ALA A 287 4.51 -9.44 -26.37
N PHE A 288 5.44 -8.62 -25.88
CA PHE A 288 6.71 -8.34 -26.54
C PHE A 288 7.62 -9.57 -26.56
N SER A 289 7.72 -10.32 -25.46
CA SER A 289 8.48 -11.58 -25.43
C SER A 289 7.95 -12.56 -26.47
N ASP A 290 6.62 -12.74 -26.57
CA ASP A 290 6.00 -13.60 -27.60
C ASP A 290 6.35 -13.13 -29.02
N ALA A 291 6.30 -11.82 -29.28
CA ALA A 291 6.64 -11.27 -30.58
C ALA A 291 8.10 -11.55 -30.97
N LEU A 292 9.02 -11.51 -30.00
CA LEU A 292 10.43 -11.84 -30.23
C LEU A 292 10.66 -13.34 -30.45
N GLU A 293 9.93 -14.20 -29.73
CA GLU A 293 9.97 -15.65 -29.91
C GLU A 293 9.40 -16.07 -31.28
N GLU A 294 8.35 -15.40 -31.77
CA GLU A 294 7.79 -15.60 -33.11
C GLU A 294 8.62 -14.91 -34.23
N GLU A 295 9.77 -14.31 -33.91
CA GLU A 295 10.62 -13.53 -34.83
C GLU A 295 9.84 -12.42 -35.59
N ALA A 296 8.79 -11.88 -34.97
CA ALA A 296 7.92 -10.90 -35.59
C ALA A 296 8.62 -9.53 -35.72
N ALA A 297 8.41 -8.86 -36.87
CA ALA A 297 8.94 -7.52 -37.11
C ALA A 297 8.32 -6.46 -36.17
N THR A 298 7.07 -6.68 -35.74
CA THR A 298 6.31 -5.77 -34.88
C THR A 298 5.40 -6.50 -33.88
N LEU A 299 4.89 -5.75 -32.89
CA LEU A 299 3.90 -6.25 -31.93
C LEU A 299 2.51 -6.18 -32.56
N THR A 300 1.91 -7.33 -32.80
CA THR A 300 0.59 -7.43 -33.45
C THR A 300 -0.56 -7.48 -32.45
N TYR A 301 -1.78 -7.22 -32.93
CA TYR A 301 -3.00 -7.40 -32.15
C TYR A 301 -3.14 -8.83 -31.59
N LYS A 302 -2.69 -9.85 -32.33
CA LYS A 302 -2.70 -11.26 -31.88
C LYS A 302 -1.89 -11.45 -30.60
N HIS A 303 -0.68 -10.89 -30.54
CA HIS A 303 0.18 -10.99 -29.34
C HIS A 303 -0.46 -10.31 -28.13
N LEU A 304 -1.06 -9.12 -28.34
CA LEU A 304 -1.80 -8.41 -27.30
C LEU A 304 -2.96 -9.28 -26.79
N GLN A 305 -3.77 -9.83 -27.69
CA GLN A 305 -4.94 -10.64 -27.34
C GLN A 305 -4.56 -11.91 -26.56
N GLN A 306 -3.47 -12.59 -26.93
CA GLN A 306 -2.99 -13.81 -26.27
C GLN A 306 -2.57 -13.58 -24.81
N ARG A 307 -2.02 -12.40 -24.50
CA ARG A 307 -1.52 -12.06 -23.16
C ARG A 307 -2.45 -11.15 -22.36
N ALA A 308 -3.60 -10.79 -22.91
CA ALA A 308 -4.57 -9.93 -22.26
C ALA A 308 -5.19 -10.61 -21.03
N LEU A 309 -5.49 -9.82 -20.00
CA LEU A 309 -6.30 -10.31 -18.89
C LEU A 309 -7.69 -10.75 -19.36
N SER A 310 -8.18 -11.85 -18.80
CA SER A 310 -9.54 -12.31 -19.07
C SER A 310 -10.57 -11.29 -18.57
N ILE A 311 -11.76 -11.30 -19.16
CA ILE A 311 -12.86 -10.42 -18.74
C ILE A 311 -13.21 -10.64 -17.27
N THR A 312 -13.18 -11.89 -16.80
CA THR A 312 -13.45 -12.24 -15.40
C THR A 312 -12.43 -11.62 -14.44
N GLN A 313 -11.13 -11.67 -14.78
CA GLN A 313 -10.09 -11.01 -14.01
C GLN A 313 -10.27 -9.48 -14.02
N CYS A 314 -10.54 -8.89 -15.19
CA CYS A 314 -10.78 -7.45 -15.32
C CYS A 314 -11.96 -7.00 -14.46
N LYS A 315 -13.08 -7.72 -14.48
CA LYS A 315 -14.25 -7.42 -13.65
C LYS A 315 -13.93 -7.47 -12.16
N LYS A 316 -13.13 -8.45 -11.73
CA LYS A 316 -12.75 -8.59 -10.31
C LYS A 316 -11.88 -7.42 -9.85
N ILE A 317 -10.86 -7.05 -10.64
CA ILE A 317 -9.98 -5.91 -10.35
C ILE A 317 -10.77 -4.60 -10.38
N LEU A 318 -11.67 -4.44 -11.35
CA LEU A 318 -12.54 -3.25 -11.45
C LEU A 318 -13.44 -3.10 -10.23
N GLN A 319 -14.04 -4.19 -9.74
CA GLN A 319 -14.85 -4.15 -8.52
C GLN A 319 -14.03 -3.64 -7.32
N GLU A 320 -12.81 -4.16 -7.13
CA GLU A 320 -11.91 -3.72 -6.04
C GLU A 320 -11.51 -2.24 -6.20
N ILE A 321 -11.28 -1.79 -7.44
CA ILE A 321 -11.03 -0.39 -7.76
C ILE A 321 -12.21 0.48 -7.35
N GLU A 322 -13.42 0.15 -7.78
CA GLU A 322 -14.63 0.93 -7.54
C GLU A 322 -14.98 0.99 -6.05
N GLU A 323 -14.87 -0.13 -5.34
CA GLU A 323 -15.07 -0.19 -3.89
C GLU A 323 -14.08 0.71 -3.14
N GLY A 324 -12.81 0.69 -3.54
CA GLY A 324 -11.76 1.54 -2.95
C GLY A 324 -11.91 3.02 -3.28
N GLU A 325 -12.22 3.36 -4.53
CA GLU A 325 -12.48 4.73 -4.98
C GLU A 325 -13.72 5.32 -4.28
N LYS A 326 -14.77 4.52 -4.10
CA LYS A 326 -15.98 4.94 -3.37
C LYS A 326 -15.69 5.20 -1.89
N ALA A 327 -14.84 4.38 -1.26
CA ALA A 327 -14.45 4.56 0.15
C ALA A 327 -13.66 5.85 0.43
N LEU A 328 -13.13 6.50 -0.62
CA LEU A 328 -12.42 7.78 -0.53
C LEU A 328 -13.33 9.00 -0.67
N GLN A 329 -14.52 8.85 -1.26
CA GLN A 329 -15.43 9.95 -1.49
C GLN A 329 -16.14 10.33 -0.19
N GLU A 330 -15.98 11.59 0.23
CA GLU A 330 -16.81 12.18 1.29
C GLU A 330 -18.12 12.64 0.65
N THR A 331 -19.23 11.99 1.00
CA THR A 331 -20.53 12.37 0.43
C THR A 331 -21.06 13.63 1.10
N ALA A 332 -21.90 14.39 0.40
CA ALA A 332 -22.61 15.53 1.00
C ALA A 332 -23.43 15.10 2.24
N GLU A 333 -23.93 13.87 2.23
CA GLU A 333 -24.63 13.27 3.36
C GLU A 333 -23.70 13.03 4.56
N ASP A 334 -22.47 12.55 4.34
CA ASP A 334 -21.47 12.38 5.41
C ASP A 334 -21.06 13.72 6.02
N CYS A 335 -20.86 14.73 5.18
CA CYS A 335 -20.60 16.10 5.61
C CYS A 335 -21.77 16.66 6.44
N ASN A 336 -23.01 16.49 5.99
CA ASN A 336 -24.20 16.94 6.69
C ASN A 336 -24.37 16.23 8.03
N LYS A 337 -24.24 14.90 8.08
CA LYS A 337 -24.25 14.11 9.32
C LYS A 337 -23.18 14.55 10.30
N LEU A 338 -21.97 14.86 9.83
CA LEU A 338 -20.89 15.38 10.68
C LEU A 338 -21.28 16.76 11.25
N ARG A 339 -21.76 17.67 10.40
CA ARG A 339 -22.20 19.01 10.82
C ARG A 339 -23.36 18.96 11.81
N ASP A 340 -24.32 18.06 11.61
CA ASP A 340 -25.43 17.81 12.54
C ASP A 340 -24.92 17.34 13.90
N ARG A 341 -23.99 16.36 13.92
CA ARG A 341 -23.36 15.87 15.15
C ARG A 341 -22.55 16.94 15.87
N LEU A 342 -21.97 17.87 15.12
CA LEU A 342 -21.25 19.04 15.65
C LEU A 342 -22.21 20.19 16.02
N LYS A 343 -23.52 20.03 15.83
CA LYS A 343 -24.56 21.06 16.05
C LYS A 343 -24.34 22.34 15.23
N LEU A 344 -23.68 22.23 14.08
CA LEU A 344 -23.37 23.36 13.19
C LEU A 344 -24.49 23.69 12.19
N ASN A 345 -25.52 22.85 12.11
CA ASN A 345 -26.70 23.06 11.26
C ASN A 345 -27.90 23.63 12.05
N GLN A 346 -27.68 24.23 13.23
CA GLN A 346 -28.73 24.95 13.96
C GLN A 346 -28.94 26.34 13.34
N GLY A 347 -29.65 26.37 12.21
CA GLY A 347 -29.89 27.60 11.49
C GLY A 347 -30.66 27.40 10.19
N GLU A 348 -31.64 26.50 10.16
CA GLU A 348 -32.79 26.58 9.24
C GLU A 348 -33.88 25.69 9.84
N PRO A 349 -35.03 26.24 10.29
CA PRO A 349 -36.18 25.43 10.62
C PRO A 349 -36.73 24.88 9.30
N THR A 350 -36.46 23.61 8.99
CA THR A 350 -37.27 22.90 8.00
C THR A 350 -38.70 22.88 8.50
N GLU A 351 -39.57 23.61 7.79
CA GLU A 351 -41.02 23.51 7.95
C GLU A 351 -41.43 22.03 7.88
N PRO A 352 -42.36 21.57 8.74
CA PRO A 352 -42.90 20.23 8.62
C PRO A 352 -43.71 20.15 7.33
N ASP A 353 -43.25 19.32 6.39
CA ASP A 353 -43.95 19.03 5.15
C ASP A 353 -45.37 18.54 5.46
N ALA A 354 -46.34 19.38 5.11
CA ALA A 354 -47.76 19.14 5.30
C ALA A 354 -48.33 18.54 4.02
N SER A 355 -48.32 17.22 3.90
CA SER A 355 -49.44 16.47 3.30
C SER A 355 -49.14 14.97 3.30
N GLU A 356 -49.83 14.21 4.14
CA GLU A 356 -50.61 13.08 3.63
C GLU A 356 -51.72 12.70 4.61
N LYS A 357 -52.88 12.43 4.02
CA LYS A 357 -54.20 12.43 4.64
C LYS A 357 -54.40 11.25 5.60
N ASP A 358 -55.01 11.60 6.73
CA ASP A 358 -55.75 10.73 7.62
C ASP A 358 -56.84 9.93 6.86
N THR A 359 -56.79 8.60 6.95
CA THR A 359 -58.00 7.79 7.13
C THR A 359 -57.64 6.61 8.02
N GLY A 360 -58.11 6.68 9.26
CA GLY A 360 -57.80 5.72 10.30
C GLY A 360 -58.36 4.30 10.11
N LYS A 361 -57.70 3.37 10.80
CA LYS A 361 -58.34 2.42 11.72
C LYS A 361 -57.29 1.77 12.61
N ALA A 362 -57.44 1.99 13.91
CA ALA A 362 -56.70 1.32 14.96
C ALA A 362 -57.00 -0.18 14.98
N ASN A 363 -55.96 -1.01 15.13
CA ASN A 363 -55.99 -2.20 15.99
C ASN A 363 -54.56 -2.74 16.25
N PRO A 364 -54.36 -3.47 17.36
CA PRO A 364 -53.13 -3.38 18.15
C PRO A 364 -52.07 -4.44 17.81
N SER A 365 -50.84 -4.11 18.19
CA SER A 365 -49.62 -4.91 18.08
C SER A 365 -49.76 -6.35 18.59
N PRO A 366 -49.22 -7.37 17.88
CA PRO A 366 -49.17 -8.74 18.41
C PRO A 366 -48.11 -8.87 19.53
N PRO A 367 -48.34 -9.71 20.54
CA PRO A 367 -47.47 -9.80 21.71
C PRO A 367 -46.13 -10.49 21.38
N LYS A 368 -45.06 -9.97 21.99
CA LYS A 368 -43.70 -10.54 21.96
C LYS A 368 -43.72 -12.00 22.44
N LYS A 369 -43.26 -12.93 21.58
CA LYS A 369 -43.04 -14.34 21.92
C LYS A 369 -42.05 -14.47 23.09
N ARG A 370 -42.56 -14.91 24.25
CA ARG A 370 -41.77 -15.31 25.43
C ARG A 370 -40.90 -16.53 25.06
N LYS A 371 -39.58 -16.42 25.28
CA LYS A 371 -38.67 -17.58 25.27
C LYS A 371 -39.08 -18.53 26.40
N VAL A 372 -39.47 -19.75 26.04
CA VAL A 372 -39.73 -20.87 26.96
C VAL A 372 -38.43 -21.18 27.71
N ARG A 373 -38.41 -20.96 29.03
CA ARG A 373 -37.33 -21.42 29.91
C ARG A 373 -37.56 -22.90 30.22
N ARG A 374 -36.52 -23.72 30.04
CA ARG A 374 -36.53 -25.13 30.47
C ARG A 374 -36.61 -25.20 32.00
N VAL A 375 -37.52 -26.04 32.48
CA VAL A 375 -37.76 -26.34 33.90
C VAL A 375 -36.47 -26.90 34.52
N GLY A 376 -36.02 -26.37 35.66
CA GLY A 376 -34.93 -26.95 36.46
C GLY A 376 -33.63 -26.13 36.64
N SER A 377 -33.56 -24.85 36.25
CA SER A 377 -32.37 -24.01 36.53
C SER A 377 -32.69 -22.88 37.53
N PRO A 378 -32.09 -22.86 38.74
CA PRO A 378 -32.34 -21.81 39.72
C PRO A 378 -31.69 -20.48 39.33
N ASN A 379 -32.34 -19.36 39.71
CA ASN A 379 -31.86 -18.00 39.46
C ASN A 379 -30.47 -17.77 40.10
N PRO A 380 -29.53 -17.08 39.43
CA PRO A 380 -28.23 -16.76 40.02
C PRO A 380 -28.41 -15.76 41.19
N LYS A 381 -28.21 -16.23 42.43
CA LYS A 381 -28.08 -15.40 43.64
C LYS A 381 -26.60 -15.17 43.97
N ARG A 382 -26.20 -13.91 44.07
CA ARG A 382 -24.87 -13.46 44.50
C ARG A 382 -24.68 -13.77 45.99
N ARG A 383 -23.69 -14.60 46.37
CA ARG A 383 -23.33 -14.85 47.79
C ARG A 383 -22.37 -13.76 48.28
N LYS A 384 -22.58 -13.24 49.50
CA LYS A 384 -21.60 -12.39 50.20
C LYS A 384 -20.46 -13.27 50.70
N VAL A 385 -19.22 -12.88 50.41
CA VAL A 385 -18.01 -13.49 50.98
C VAL A 385 -17.69 -12.73 52.28
N GLY A 386 -17.44 -13.49 53.35
CA GLY A 386 -17.46 -13.04 54.74
C GLY A 386 -16.36 -12.04 55.11
N GLY A 387 -16.70 -11.18 56.07
CA GLY A 387 -15.75 -10.40 56.85
C GLY A 387 -15.16 -11.27 57.96
N GLN A 388 -13.87 -11.08 58.22
CA GLN A 388 -13.23 -11.45 59.47
C GLN A 388 -13.33 -10.23 60.39
N ASP A 389 -14.09 -10.37 61.47
CA ASP A 389 -13.97 -9.50 62.63
C ASP A 389 -12.71 -9.89 63.41
N SER A 390 -11.94 -8.88 63.79
CA SER A 390 -10.91 -8.96 64.82
C SER A 390 -11.44 -8.25 66.06
N ALA A 391 -11.85 -9.02 67.06
CA ALA A 391 -11.76 -8.75 68.50
C ALA A 391 -12.58 -9.80 69.26
#